data_AF-A0A7C8YJN3-F1
#
_entry.id   AF-A0A7C8YJN3-F1
#
_cell.length_a   1.000
_cell.length_b   1.000
_cell.length_c   1.000
_cell.angle_alpha   90.00
_cell.angle_beta   90.00
_cell.angle_gamma   90.00
#
_symmetry.space_group_name_H-M   'P 1'
#
loop_
_entity.id
_entity.type
_entity.pdbx_description
1 polymer ?
#
loop_
_entity_poly.entity_id
_entity_poly.type
_entity_poly.pdbx_seq_one_letter_code
_entity_poly.pdbx_strand_id
1 'polypeptide(L)'
;LRYLDLSYNFELEMLPNSITKLHNLQVLYLREWERLKEFPKKFGKLTNLRVLSTEGCENLRELPKDLGKLTDLRVLSMKGCENLRELPKDLGKLTDLRELDTTKDR
;
A
#
# COMPACT_ATOMS: atom_id res chain seq x y z
N LEU A 1 -13.73 -11.46 -1.74
CA LEU A 1 -12.96 -10.63 -2.69
C LEU A 1 -11.48 -10.91 -2.49
N ARG A 2 -10.73 -11.24 -3.55
CA ARG A 2 -9.26 -11.51 -3.49
C ARG A 2 -8.42 -10.50 -4.27
N TYR A 3 -8.98 -9.90 -5.30
CA TYR A 3 -8.34 -8.89 -6.13
C TYR A 3 -9.21 -7.64 -6.09
N LEU A 4 -8.59 -6.49 -5.89
CA LEU A 4 -9.25 -5.20 -5.96
C LEU A 4 -8.30 -4.20 -6.61
N ASP A 5 -8.72 -3.66 -7.74
CA ASP A 5 -8.04 -2.56 -8.41
C ASP A 5 -8.90 -1.32 -8.26
N LEU A 6 -8.33 -0.28 -7.66
CA LEU A 6 -8.95 1.04 -7.51
C LEU A 6 -8.07 2.11 -8.14
N SER A 7 -7.11 1.74 -9.01
CA SER A 7 -6.17 2.68 -9.63
C SER A 7 -6.89 3.83 -10.36
N TYR A 8 -6.19 4.95 -10.57
CA TYR A 8 -6.71 6.16 -11.20
C TYR A 8 -7.85 6.79 -10.40
N ASN A 9 -7.65 6.97 -9.09
CA ASN A 9 -8.60 7.70 -8.25
C ASN A 9 -8.13 9.13 -8.01
N PHE A 10 -8.97 10.08 -8.39
CA PHE A 10 -8.67 11.51 -8.36
C PHE A 10 -9.36 12.26 -7.21
N GLU A 11 -10.16 11.55 -6.40
CA GLU A 11 -11.07 12.15 -5.41
C GLU A 11 -10.66 11.83 -3.98
N LEU A 12 -10.25 10.59 -3.72
CA LEU A 12 -10.04 10.07 -2.39
C LEU A 12 -8.61 10.32 -1.92
N GLU A 13 -8.51 10.92 -0.73
CA GLU A 13 -7.21 11.13 -0.07
C GLU A 13 -6.75 9.92 0.76
N MET A 14 -7.66 8.97 1.00
CA MET A 14 -7.44 7.76 1.79
C MET A 14 -8.51 6.70 1.44
N LEU A 15 -8.15 5.42 1.53
CA LEU A 15 -9.14 4.34 1.53
C LEU A 15 -10.06 4.39 2.76
N PRO A 16 -11.34 4.04 2.63
CA PRO A 16 -12.24 3.93 3.78
C PRO A 16 -11.82 2.78 4.70
N ASN A 17 -12.04 2.93 6.01
CA ASN A 17 -11.76 1.89 7.01
C ASN A 17 -12.42 0.54 6.72
N SER A 18 -13.50 0.52 5.93
CA SER A 18 -14.18 -0.69 5.47
C SER A 18 -13.29 -1.62 4.65
N ILE A 19 -12.22 -1.12 4.01
CA ILE A 19 -11.26 -1.96 3.29
C ILE A 19 -10.68 -3.07 4.19
N THR A 20 -10.48 -2.77 5.48
CA THR A 20 -9.92 -3.71 6.47
C THR A 20 -10.83 -4.90 6.78
N LYS A 21 -12.07 -4.92 6.27
CA LYS A 21 -12.99 -6.06 6.35
C LYS A 21 -12.74 -7.10 5.26
N LEU A 22 -11.97 -6.77 4.23
CA LEU A 22 -11.62 -7.66 3.12
C LEU A 22 -10.48 -8.61 3.52
N HIS A 23 -10.72 -9.45 4.54
CA HIS A 23 -9.72 -10.37 5.11
C HIS A 23 -9.10 -11.34 4.09
N ASN A 24 -9.79 -11.63 2.99
CA ASN A 24 -9.30 -12.51 1.91
C ASN A 24 -8.60 -11.75 0.77
N LEU A 25 -8.43 -10.43 0.87
CA LEU A 25 -7.79 -9.63 -0.18
C LEU A 25 -6.32 -10.02 -0.30
N GLN A 26 -5.89 -10.31 -1.53
CA GLN A 26 -4.55 -10.75 -1.89
C GLN A 26 -3.83 -9.73 -2.78
N VAL A 27 -4.57 -9.01 -3.61
CA VAL A 27 -4.02 -7.98 -4.50
C VAL A 27 -4.81 -6.69 -4.31
N LEU A 28 -4.10 -5.61 -4.03
CA LEU A 28 -4.63 -4.26 -3.96
C LEU A 28 -3.79 -3.33 -4.82
N TYR A 29 -4.41 -2.78 -5.86
CA TYR A 29 -3.82 -1.76 -6.71
C TYR A 29 -4.49 -0.42 -6.46
N LEU A 30 -3.67 0.58 -6.15
CA LEU A 30 -4.03 1.97 -5.90
C LEU A 30 -3.15 2.87 -6.78
N ARG A 31 -2.79 2.44 -7.99
CA ARG A 31 -1.86 3.20 -8.83
C ARG A 31 -2.48 4.52 -9.25
N GLU A 32 -1.68 5.55 -9.45
CA GLU A 32 -2.10 6.85 -9.98
C GLU A 32 -3.22 7.48 -9.14
N TRP A 33 -3.13 7.36 -7.80
CA TRP A 33 -3.99 8.16 -6.92
C TRP A 33 -3.34 9.51 -6.66
N GLU A 34 -3.74 10.51 -7.44
CA GLU A 34 -3.19 11.88 -7.33
C GLU A 34 -3.32 12.44 -5.91
N ARG A 35 -4.37 12.08 -5.17
CA ARG A 35 -4.67 12.67 -3.85
C ARG A 35 -4.37 11.76 -2.67
N LEU A 36 -3.93 10.52 -2.86
CA LEU A 36 -3.66 9.59 -1.77
C LEU A 36 -2.54 10.14 -0.89
N LYS A 37 -2.81 10.34 0.40
CA LYS A 37 -1.83 10.85 1.37
C LYS A 37 -1.38 9.81 2.38
N GLU A 38 -2.29 8.93 2.77
CA GLU A 38 -2.10 7.97 3.86
C GLU A 38 -3.07 6.77 3.74
N PHE A 39 -2.90 5.79 4.63
CA PHE A 39 -3.71 4.58 4.68
C PHE A 39 -4.66 4.57 5.91
N PRO A 40 -5.79 3.85 5.84
CA PRO A 40 -6.70 3.75 6.97
C PRO A 40 -6.04 3.06 8.17
N LYS A 41 -6.58 3.35 9.36
CA LYS A 41 -6.14 2.70 10.60
C LYS A 41 -6.34 1.19 10.49
N LYS A 42 -5.40 0.43 11.07
CA LYS A 42 -5.43 -1.05 11.10
C LYS A 42 -5.34 -1.68 9.70
N PHE A 43 -4.62 -1.04 8.77
CA PHE A 43 -4.36 -1.59 7.44
C PHE A 43 -3.69 -2.98 7.53
N GLY A 44 -2.87 -3.21 8.56
CA GLY A 44 -2.29 -4.51 8.88
C GLY A 44 -3.28 -5.65 9.18
N LYS A 45 -4.60 -5.41 9.13
CA LYS A 45 -5.63 -6.47 9.14
C LYS A 45 -5.72 -7.26 7.83
N LEU A 46 -5.19 -6.74 6.73
CA LEU A 46 -5.18 -7.40 5.43
C LEU A 46 -4.12 -8.50 5.38
N THR A 47 -4.08 -9.41 6.35
CA THR A 47 -2.96 -10.35 6.57
C THR A 47 -2.72 -11.31 5.40
N ASN A 48 -3.70 -11.51 4.51
CA ASN A 48 -3.56 -12.32 3.29
C ASN A 48 -3.07 -11.51 2.07
N LEU A 49 -2.76 -10.22 2.23
CA LEU A 49 -2.34 -9.35 1.13
C LEU A 49 -0.94 -9.77 0.66
N ARG A 50 -0.83 -10.03 -0.64
CA ARG A 50 0.40 -10.49 -1.32
C ARG A 50 1.00 -9.42 -2.20
N VAL A 51 0.15 -8.54 -2.75
CA VAL A 51 0.56 -7.46 -3.64
C VAL A 51 -0.11 -6.17 -3.20
N LEU A 52 0.71 -5.16 -2.96
CA LEU A 52 0.31 -3.77 -2.78
C LEU A 52 1.09 -2.90 -3.77
N SER A 53 0.38 -2.20 -4.65
CA SER A 53 0.97 -1.22 -5.55
C SER A 53 0.29 0.14 -5.35
N THR A 54 1.11 1.16 -5.06
CA THR A 54 0.72 2.57 -5.02
C THR A 54 1.54 3.37 -6.01
N GLU A 55 1.90 2.77 -7.15
CA GLU A 55 2.73 3.42 -8.16
C GLU A 55 2.10 4.72 -8.65
N GLY A 56 2.89 5.77 -8.84
CA GLY A 56 2.39 7.08 -9.28
C GLY A 56 1.57 7.84 -8.22
N CYS A 57 1.51 7.36 -6.97
CA CYS A 57 0.88 8.11 -5.88
C CYS A 57 1.83 9.19 -5.34
N GLU A 58 2.05 10.25 -6.14
CA GLU A 58 3.04 11.29 -5.85
C GLU A 58 2.83 11.96 -4.49
N ASN A 59 1.58 12.10 -4.04
CA ASN A 59 1.21 12.75 -2.77
C ASN A 59 1.24 11.82 -1.55
N LEU A 60 1.59 10.54 -1.71
CA LEU A 60 1.67 9.60 -0.60
C LEU A 60 2.83 9.97 0.32
N ARG A 61 2.54 10.22 1.61
CA ARG A 61 3.55 10.72 2.57
C ARG A 61 4.08 9.63 3.49
N GLU A 62 3.22 8.69 3.87
CA GLU A 62 3.54 7.62 4.81
C GLU A 62 2.82 6.30 4.46
N LEU A 63 3.51 5.20 4.75
CA LEU A 63 2.93 3.86 4.78
C LEU A 63 2.27 3.58 6.14
N PRO A 64 1.33 2.62 6.22
CA PRO A 64 0.68 2.31 7.48
C PRO A 64 1.70 1.83 8.53
N LYS A 65 1.62 2.38 9.74
CA LYS A 65 2.53 2.01 10.85
C LYS A 65 2.52 0.52 11.18
N ASP A 66 1.44 -0.18 10.86
CA ASP A 66 1.30 -1.63 11.07
C ASP A 66 1.48 -2.46 9.78
N LEU A 67 2.17 -1.92 8.77
CA LEU A 67 2.52 -2.64 7.54
C LEU A 67 3.23 -3.96 7.82
N GLY A 68 4.10 -4.01 8.83
CA GLY A 68 4.82 -5.23 9.21
C GLY A 68 3.95 -6.40 9.68
N LYS A 69 2.62 -6.24 9.79
CA LYS A 69 1.68 -7.34 10.01
C LYS A 69 1.32 -8.10 8.73
N LEU A 70 1.64 -7.54 7.56
CA LEU A 70 1.36 -8.15 6.26
C LEU A 70 2.44 -9.18 5.92
N THR A 71 2.57 -10.23 6.72
CA THR A 71 3.65 -11.22 6.61
C THR A 71 3.64 -11.99 5.29
N ASP A 72 2.49 -12.07 4.63
CA ASP A 72 2.30 -12.72 3.31
C ASP A 72 2.61 -11.78 2.12
N LEU A 73 2.98 -10.51 2.38
CA LEU A 73 3.23 -9.52 1.33
C LEU A 73 4.49 -9.89 0.56
N ARG A 74 4.35 -10.08 -0.75
CA ARG A 74 5.43 -10.49 -1.67
C ARG A 74 5.92 -9.36 -2.53
N VAL A 75 5.02 -8.47 -2.92
CA VAL A 75 5.31 -7.30 -3.77
C VAL A 75 4.78 -6.06 -3.08
N LEU A 76 5.69 -5.12 -2.83
CA LEU A 76 5.39 -3.77 -2.40
C LEU A 76 6.01 -2.79 -3.40
N SER A 77 5.17 -2.15 -4.21
CA SER A 77 5.62 -1.15 -5.16
C SER A 77 5.06 0.22 -4.80
N MET A 78 5.97 1.18 -4.66
CA MET A 78 5.71 2.60 -4.38
C MET A 78 6.49 3.46 -5.38
N LYS A 79 6.71 2.94 -6.59
CA LYS A 79 7.40 3.66 -7.65
C LYS A 79 6.67 4.98 -7.95
N GLY A 80 7.42 6.06 -8.18
CA GLY A 80 6.84 7.39 -8.45
C GLY A 80 6.11 8.02 -7.25
N CYS A 81 6.21 7.45 -6.03
CA CYS A 81 5.67 8.09 -4.83
C CYS A 81 6.61 9.19 -4.33
N GLU A 82 6.68 10.32 -5.01
CA GLU A 82 7.69 11.37 -4.79
C GLU A 82 7.75 11.89 -3.35
N ASN A 83 6.61 12.12 -2.70
CA ASN A 83 6.54 12.68 -1.34
C ASN A 83 6.69 11.66 -0.20
N LEU A 84 6.92 10.37 -0.50
CA LEU A 84 7.11 9.34 0.52
C LEU A 84 8.46 9.57 1.22
N ARG A 85 8.43 9.88 2.52
CA ARG A 85 9.61 10.31 3.29
C ARG A 85 10.40 9.18 3.92
N GLU A 86 9.69 8.23 4.53
CA GLU A 86 10.30 7.13 5.28
C GLU A 86 9.53 5.83 5.10
N LEU A 87 10.27 4.72 5.15
CA LEU A 87 9.70 3.39 5.24
C LEU A 87 9.38 3.08 6.71
N PRO A 88 8.30 2.33 7.00
CA PRO A 88 7.93 2.02 8.38
C PRO A 88 9.03 1.16 9.03
N LYS A 89 9.35 1.44 10.31
CA LYS A 89 10.40 0.72 11.07
C LYS A 89 10.24 -0.79 11.09
N ASP A 90 9.00 -1.25 10.94
CA ASP A 90 8.61 -2.65 10.94
C ASP A 90 8.65 -3.32 9.54
N LEU A 91 9.23 -2.67 8.51
CA LEU A 91 9.36 -3.24 7.17
C LEU A 91 10.09 -4.59 7.17
N GLY A 92 11.08 -4.77 8.06
CA GLY A 92 11.80 -6.03 8.23
C GLY A 92 10.95 -7.21 8.73
N LYS A 93 9.68 -6.97 9.13
CA LYS A 93 8.72 -8.02 9.49
C LYS A 93 7.99 -8.61 8.29
N LEU A 94 8.15 -8.05 7.09
CA LEU A 94 7.59 -8.57 5.84
C LEU A 94 8.42 -9.76 5.36
N THR A 95 8.29 -10.91 6.03
CA THR A 95 9.15 -12.08 5.83
C THR A 95 9.04 -12.71 4.45
N ASP A 96 7.89 -12.57 3.77
CA ASP A 96 7.69 -13.10 2.41
C ASP A 96 7.99 -12.08 1.30
N LEU A 97 8.50 -10.88 1.63
CA LEU A 97 8.74 -9.83 0.64
C LEU A 97 9.85 -10.24 -0.32
N ARG A 98 9.52 -10.23 -1.62
CA ARG A 98 10.44 -10.61 -2.72
C ARG A 98 10.79 -9.42 -3.58
N GLU A 99 9.88 -8.46 -3.67
CA GLU A 99 10.03 -7.29 -4.50
C GLU A 99 9.61 -6.05 -3.72
N LEU A 100 10.55 -5.11 -3.64
CA LEU A 100 10.36 -3.78 -3.07
C LEU A 100 10.82 -2.77 -4.12
N ASP A 101 9.88 -2.04 -4.70
CA ASP A 101 10.19 -0.94 -5.63
C ASP A 101 9.88 0.40 -4.95
N THR A 102 10.93 1.21 -4.76
CA THR A 102 10.86 2.56 -4.20
C THR A 102 11.44 3.59 -5.17
N THR A 103 11.56 3.25 -6.45
CA THR A 103 12.14 4.14 -7.46
C THR A 103 11.29 5.41 -7.63
N LYS A 104 11.94 6.54 -7.84
CA LYS A 104 11.29 7.83 -8.10
C LYS A 104 11.20 8.04 -9.61
N ASP A 105 10.12 8.62 -10.09
CA ASP A 105 10.01 9.00 -11.50
C ASP A 105 10.80 10.32 -11.67
N ARG A 106 11.79 10.30 -12.56
CA ARG A 106 12.84 11.33 -12.67
C ARG A 106 12.32 12.69 -13.11
#